data_AF-A0A060TEW0-F1
#
_entry.id   AF-A0A060TEW0-F1
#
_cell.length_a   1.000
_cell.length_b   1.000
_cell.length_c   1.000
_cell.angle_alpha   90.00
_cell.angle_beta   90.00
_cell.angle_gamma   90.00
#
_symmetry.space_group_name_H-M   'P 1'
#
loop_
_entity.id
_entity.type
_entity.pdbx_description
1 polymer ?
#
loop_
_entity_poly.entity_id
_entity_poly.type
_entity_poly.pdbx_seq_one_letter_code
_entity_poly.pdbx_strand_id
1 'polypeptide(L)'
;MKRILAALKDKASVHSVLAQLFHTKPFTLFICNATVIALWFTVKFFQNALFGPLRSSEIESLTARTWYTVVEFGVALIVVRQGGTLGFLLQLLLLLSLKWFHWLSGVRIETPTVSMNSQRSEDQWRSKLLTALALLHITDLLWVKVYFRQIMVDPNILSIILAFEGAILYNSLIIMTANFTLDMIEGTDGSSDQRTLLRRCRTYITTALGLVRLGLYLAFSCTLLTYYCIPLHIFRESYLSLRVSITKVRHLIWRKNASRSIEPYNQICKDDEICIICRETTTSGQLERIIKCGHIMHAACLYDWLAQSSTCPTCREVI
;
A
#
# COMPACT_ATOMS: atom_id res chain seq x y z
N MET A 1 41.89 15.78 -13.81
CA MET A 1 43.13 15.04 -13.46
C MET A 1 44.31 15.95 -13.09
N LYS A 2 44.75 16.89 -13.95
CA LYS A 2 45.89 17.80 -13.66
C LYS A 2 45.72 18.66 -12.38
N ARG A 3 44.52 19.18 -12.10
CA ARG A 3 44.21 19.93 -10.86
C ARG A 3 44.24 19.09 -9.59
N ILE A 4 43.86 17.82 -9.67
CA ILE A 4 43.84 16.88 -8.54
C ILE A 4 45.27 16.47 -8.17
N LEU A 5 46.11 16.20 -9.18
CA LEU A 5 47.54 15.94 -9.00
C LEU A 5 48.28 17.15 -8.42
N ALA A 6 47.89 18.38 -8.79
CA ALA A 6 48.45 19.60 -8.21
C ALA A 6 48.04 19.79 -6.74
N ALA A 7 46.77 19.55 -6.39
CA ALA A 7 46.27 19.67 -5.01
C ALA A 7 46.85 18.59 -4.06
N LEU A 8 47.08 17.37 -4.55
CA LEU A 8 47.78 16.32 -3.80
C LEU A 8 49.26 16.64 -3.59
N LYS A 9 49.87 17.45 -4.47
CA LYS A 9 51.27 17.87 -4.38
C LYS A 9 51.49 18.98 -3.34
N ASP A 10 50.45 19.74 -3.00
CA ASP A 10 50.53 20.93 -2.13
C ASP A 10 50.23 20.70 -0.64
N LYS A 11 50.23 19.44 -0.15
CA LYS A 11 49.84 19.10 1.23
C LYS A 11 48.48 19.70 1.66
N ALA A 12 47.58 19.93 0.72
CA ALA A 12 46.23 20.35 1.03
C ALA A 12 45.56 19.26 1.89
N SER A 13 44.95 19.65 3.01
CA SER A 13 44.23 18.71 3.89
C SER A 13 43.24 17.87 3.06
N VAL A 14 43.11 16.57 3.37
CA VAL A 14 42.21 15.65 2.63
C VAL A 14 40.80 16.23 2.45
N HIS A 15 40.31 16.97 3.45
CA HIS A 15 39.05 17.70 3.40
C HIS A 15 38.97 18.75 2.28
N SER A 16 40.01 19.56 2.08
CA SER A 16 40.04 20.58 1.03
C SER A 16 40.10 19.99 -0.38
N VAL A 17 40.82 18.88 -0.56
CA VAL A 17 40.87 18.15 -1.84
C VAL A 17 39.52 17.51 -2.16
N LEU A 18 38.87 16.88 -1.16
CA LEU A 18 37.52 16.33 -1.29
C LEU A 18 36.50 17.43 -1.64
N ALA A 19 36.53 18.56 -0.95
CA ALA A 19 35.63 19.68 -1.23
C ALA A 19 35.77 20.20 -2.67
N GLN A 20 37.00 20.36 -3.17
CA GLN A 20 37.25 20.78 -4.56
C GLN A 20 36.78 19.73 -5.58
N LEU A 21 36.91 18.44 -5.26
CA LEU A 21 36.41 17.34 -6.09
C LEU A 21 34.88 17.35 -6.19
N PHE A 22 34.16 17.55 -5.08
CA PHE A 22 32.69 17.62 -5.07
C PHE A 22 32.11 18.77 -5.90
N HIS A 23 32.86 19.85 -6.09
CA HIS A 23 32.45 20.97 -6.96
C HIS A 23 32.58 20.64 -8.47
N THR A 24 33.29 19.58 -8.84
CA THR A 24 33.41 19.20 -10.25
C THR A 24 32.21 18.35 -10.70
N LYS A 25 31.43 18.86 -11.67
CA LYS A 25 30.30 18.16 -12.31
C LYS A 25 30.58 16.68 -12.65
N PRO A 26 31.74 16.29 -13.25
CA PRO A 26 32.00 14.88 -13.56
C PRO A 26 32.15 13.99 -12.33
N PHE A 27 32.74 14.50 -11.24
CA PHE A 27 32.90 13.73 -10.00
C PHE A 27 31.56 13.56 -9.27
N THR A 28 30.72 14.60 -9.24
CA THR A 28 29.35 14.49 -8.72
C THR A 28 28.54 13.44 -9.49
N LEU A 29 28.61 13.44 -10.83
CA LEU A 29 27.94 12.44 -11.67
C LEU A 29 28.46 11.02 -11.42
N PHE A 30 29.76 10.85 -11.24
CA PHE A 30 30.35 9.56 -10.90
C PHE A 30 29.80 9.03 -9.56
N ILE A 31 29.72 9.88 -8.53
CA ILE A 31 29.13 9.52 -7.23
C ILE A 31 27.64 9.18 -7.39
N CYS A 32 26.86 9.99 -8.11
CA CYS A 32 25.45 9.68 -8.39
C CYS A 32 25.29 8.28 -9.00
N ASN A 33 26.04 8.00 -10.06
CA ASN A 33 25.95 6.71 -10.75
C ASN A 33 26.36 5.55 -9.83
N ALA A 34 27.45 5.71 -9.06
CA ALA A 34 27.88 4.71 -8.10
C ALA A 34 26.81 4.46 -7.01
N THR A 35 26.16 5.51 -6.50
CA THR A 35 25.08 5.39 -5.50
C THR A 35 23.84 4.69 -6.06
N VAL A 36 23.45 4.98 -7.31
CA VAL A 36 22.33 4.32 -7.98
C VAL A 36 22.62 2.83 -8.20
N ILE A 37 23.84 2.51 -8.67
CA ILE A 37 24.26 1.12 -8.87
C ILE A 37 24.28 0.37 -7.54
N ALA A 38 24.87 0.96 -6.49
CA ALA A 38 24.90 0.37 -5.16
C ALA A 38 23.48 0.13 -4.62
N LEU A 39 22.60 1.12 -4.75
CA LEU A 39 21.19 1.01 -4.34
C LEU A 39 20.48 -0.12 -5.11
N TRP A 40 20.71 -0.25 -6.41
CA TRP A 40 20.14 -1.33 -7.22
C TRP A 40 20.59 -2.71 -6.72
N PHE A 41 21.88 -2.90 -6.44
CA PHE A 41 22.39 -4.14 -5.87
C PHE A 41 21.80 -4.43 -4.48
N THR A 42 21.67 -3.41 -3.63
CA THR A 42 21.04 -3.54 -2.31
C THR A 42 19.57 -3.96 -2.43
N VAL A 43 18.79 -3.30 -3.29
CA VAL A 43 17.39 -3.65 -3.54
C VAL A 43 17.28 -5.09 -4.06
N LYS A 44 18.13 -5.49 -5.02
CA LYS A 44 18.16 -6.85 -5.55
C LYS A 44 18.53 -7.89 -4.50
N PHE A 45 19.49 -7.58 -3.63
CA PHE A 45 19.88 -8.45 -2.53
C PHE A 45 18.69 -8.71 -1.59
N PHE A 46 18.04 -7.64 -1.10
CA PHE A 46 16.89 -7.77 -0.20
C PHE A 46 15.68 -8.42 -0.88
N GLN A 47 15.42 -8.10 -2.15
CA GLN A 47 14.35 -8.73 -2.91
C GLN A 47 14.58 -10.25 -3.05
N ASN A 48 15.77 -10.68 -3.42
CA ASN A 48 16.07 -12.11 -3.53
C ASN A 48 16.05 -12.81 -2.17
N ALA A 49 16.54 -12.16 -1.11
CA ALA A 49 16.58 -12.72 0.24
C ALA A 49 15.18 -12.91 0.85
N LEU A 50 14.30 -11.91 0.70
CA LEU A 50 12.97 -11.90 1.34
C LEU A 50 11.86 -12.47 0.44
N PHE A 51 11.84 -12.10 -0.84
CA PHE A 51 10.72 -12.41 -1.75
C PHE A 51 11.04 -13.48 -2.80
N GLY A 52 12.32 -13.78 -3.04
CA GLY A 52 12.74 -14.71 -4.10
C GLY A 52 12.42 -14.17 -5.50
N PRO A 53 12.36 -15.02 -6.55
CA PRO A 53 12.18 -14.56 -7.92
C PRO A 53 10.83 -13.87 -8.14
N LEU A 54 10.85 -12.78 -8.91
CA LEU A 54 9.67 -11.99 -9.26
C LEU A 54 8.83 -12.70 -10.32
N ARG A 55 7.50 -12.66 -10.16
CA ARG A 55 6.52 -13.19 -11.12
C ARG A 55 6.25 -12.15 -12.22
N SER A 56 5.77 -12.60 -13.38
CA SER A 56 5.38 -11.70 -14.49
C SER A 56 4.32 -10.67 -14.06
N SER A 57 3.29 -11.11 -13.32
CA SER A 57 2.24 -10.23 -12.80
C SER A 57 2.76 -9.18 -11.82
N GLU A 58 3.77 -9.52 -11.02
CA GLU A 58 4.42 -8.58 -10.11
C GLU A 58 5.21 -7.54 -10.88
N ILE A 59 5.98 -7.97 -11.88
CA ILE A 59 6.77 -7.06 -12.72
C ILE A 59 5.87 -6.07 -13.43
N GLU A 60 4.74 -6.52 -13.99
CA GLU A 60 3.78 -5.66 -14.68
C GLU A 60 3.19 -4.61 -13.73
N SER A 61 2.68 -5.05 -12.57
CA SER A 61 2.11 -4.15 -11.56
C SER A 61 3.13 -3.14 -11.01
N LEU A 62 4.35 -3.61 -10.71
CA LEU A 62 5.43 -2.76 -10.21
C LEU A 62 5.91 -1.75 -11.26
N THR A 63 6.03 -2.17 -12.52
CA THR A 63 6.46 -1.29 -13.62
C THR A 63 5.46 -0.17 -13.83
N ALA A 64 4.16 -0.51 -13.86
CA ALA A 64 3.09 0.47 -13.99
C ALA A 64 3.15 1.51 -12.86
N ARG A 65 3.18 1.07 -11.59
CA ARG A 65 3.21 1.98 -10.43
C ARG A 65 4.49 2.83 -10.34
N THR A 66 5.64 2.25 -10.71
CA THR A 66 6.94 2.95 -10.72
C THR A 66 6.91 4.12 -11.70
N TRP A 67 6.38 3.91 -12.91
CA TRP A 67 6.30 4.98 -13.92
C TRP A 67 5.51 6.20 -13.42
N TYR A 68 4.33 5.99 -12.84
CA TYR A 68 3.52 7.08 -12.27
C TYR A 68 4.29 7.82 -11.17
N THR A 69 4.94 7.10 -10.27
CA THR A 69 5.68 7.70 -9.14
C THR A 69 6.91 8.50 -9.61
N VAL A 70 7.59 8.04 -10.66
CA VAL A 70 8.73 8.76 -11.25
C VAL A 70 8.26 10.10 -11.85
N VAL A 71 7.13 10.12 -12.54
CA VAL A 71 6.56 11.36 -13.10
C VAL A 71 6.14 12.31 -11.98
N GLU A 72 5.46 11.80 -10.95
CA GLU A 72 5.07 12.52 -9.74
C GLU A 72 6.27 13.22 -9.07
N PHE A 73 7.34 12.47 -8.84
CA PHE A 73 8.59 12.99 -8.30
C PHE A 73 9.31 13.97 -9.23
N GLY A 74 9.23 13.74 -10.55
CA GLY A 74 9.74 14.68 -11.55
C GLY A 74 9.04 16.05 -11.45
N VAL A 75 7.72 16.07 -11.26
CA VAL A 75 6.95 17.30 -11.02
C VAL A 75 7.37 17.96 -9.70
N ALA A 76 7.52 17.18 -8.63
CA ALA A 76 7.98 17.72 -7.33
C ALA A 76 9.38 18.37 -7.44
N LEU A 77 10.30 17.76 -8.21
CA LEU A 77 11.64 18.31 -8.45
C LEU A 77 11.60 19.63 -9.24
N ILE A 78 10.67 19.80 -10.18
CA ILE A 78 10.50 21.06 -10.93
C ILE A 78 10.04 22.19 -10.00
N VAL A 79 9.15 21.89 -9.05
CA VAL A 79 8.64 22.85 -8.07
C VAL A 79 9.73 23.28 -7.09
N VAL A 80 10.61 22.36 -6.67
CA VAL A 80 11.72 22.65 -5.75
C VAL A 80 12.89 23.24 -6.54
N ARG A 81 12.78 24.52 -6.88
CA ARG A 81 13.72 25.19 -7.80
C ARG A 81 15.09 25.53 -7.17
N GLN A 82 15.25 25.49 -5.85
CA GLN A 82 16.48 25.95 -5.19
C GLN A 82 16.82 25.15 -3.92
N GLY A 83 17.93 24.38 -3.96
CA GLY A 83 18.59 23.85 -2.76
C GLY A 83 18.86 22.34 -2.77
N GLY A 84 20.12 21.95 -2.97
CA GLY A 84 20.64 20.63 -2.58
C GLY A 84 20.25 19.43 -3.46
N THR A 85 20.56 19.47 -4.76
CA THR A 85 20.19 18.41 -5.73
C THR A 85 20.60 17.00 -5.31
N LEU A 86 21.82 16.78 -4.81
CA LEU A 86 22.30 15.41 -4.57
C LEU A 86 21.61 14.74 -3.37
N GLY A 87 21.55 15.42 -2.22
CA GLY A 87 20.94 14.88 -1.01
C GLY A 87 19.45 14.60 -1.21
N PHE A 88 18.75 15.50 -1.90
CA PHE A 88 17.35 15.30 -2.24
C PHE A 88 17.15 14.12 -3.19
N LEU A 89 17.93 14.03 -4.27
CA LEU A 89 17.83 12.91 -5.21
C LEU A 89 18.05 11.57 -4.51
N LEU A 90 19.00 11.50 -3.56
CA LEU A 90 19.21 10.31 -2.75
C LEU A 90 17.99 9.97 -1.88
N GLN A 91 17.39 10.96 -1.19
CA GLN A 91 16.17 10.75 -0.40
C GLN A 91 15.00 10.25 -1.26
N LEU A 92 14.87 10.79 -2.47
CA LEU A 92 13.84 10.39 -3.43
C LEU A 92 14.03 8.95 -3.93
N LEU A 93 15.27 8.59 -4.27
CA LEU A 93 15.62 7.23 -4.69
C LEU A 93 15.39 6.21 -3.57
N LEU A 94 15.73 6.57 -2.33
CA LEU A 94 15.47 5.72 -1.16
C LEU A 94 13.96 5.55 -0.94
N LEU A 95 13.17 6.61 -1.04
CA LEU A 95 11.72 6.53 -0.90
C LEU A 95 11.08 5.70 -2.03
N LEU A 96 11.55 5.83 -3.26
CA LEU A 96 11.10 5.01 -4.39
C LEU A 96 11.42 3.52 -4.14
N SER A 97 12.60 3.22 -3.62
CA SER A 97 13.02 1.86 -3.25
C SER A 97 12.10 1.28 -2.17
N LEU A 98 11.76 2.10 -1.16
CA LEU A 98 10.87 1.71 -0.07
C LEU A 98 9.43 1.48 -0.57
N LYS A 99 8.90 2.35 -1.44
CA LYS A 99 7.60 2.16 -2.12
C LYS A 99 7.56 0.85 -2.90
N TRP A 100 8.65 0.52 -3.57
CA TRP A 100 8.75 -0.71 -4.36
C TRP A 100 8.57 -1.97 -3.49
N PHE A 101 9.21 -2.03 -2.33
CA PHE A 101 9.01 -3.13 -1.37
C PHE A 101 7.58 -3.18 -0.80
N HIS A 102 6.97 -2.02 -0.52
CA HIS A 102 5.57 -1.98 -0.09
C HIS A 102 4.61 -2.54 -1.14
N TRP A 103 4.79 -2.14 -2.40
CA TRP A 103 3.96 -2.65 -3.49
C TRP A 103 4.18 -4.13 -3.72
N LEU A 104 5.44 -4.60 -3.65
CA LEU A 104 5.76 -6.02 -3.79
C LEU A 104 5.08 -6.85 -2.68
N SER A 105 5.17 -6.40 -1.42
CA SER A 105 4.46 -7.02 -0.29
C SER A 105 2.95 -7.05 -0.53
N GLY A 106 2.36 -5.94 -0.97
CA GLY A 106 0.92 -5.86 -1.26
C GLY A 106 0.47 -6.85 -2.33
N VAL A 107 1.18 -6.91 -3.46
CA VAL A 107 0.84 -7.85 -4.56
C VAL A 107 0.97 -9.30 -4.10
N ARG A 108 1.96 -9.63 -3.27
CA ARG A 108 2.15 -10.98 -2.72
C ARG A 108 1.03 -11.39 -1.76
N ILE A 109 0.51 -10.46 -0.96
CA ILE A 109 -0.63 -10.70 -0.07
C ILE A 109 -1.92 -10.89 -0.88
N GLU A 110 -2.16 -10.07 -1.90
CA GLU A 110 -3.36 -10.15 -2.75
C GLU A 110 -3.39 -11.40 -3.64
N THR A 111 -2.21 -11.88 -4.07
CA THR A 111 -2.08 -13.04 -4.95
C THR A 111 -1.23 -14.14 -4.30
N PRO A 112 -1.73 -14.78 -3.23
CA PRO A 112 -1.01 -15.87 -2.59
C PRO A 112 -0.80 -17.00 -3.60
N THR A 113 0.39 -17.58 -3.62
CA THR A 113 0.68 -18.72 -4.49
C THR A 113 -0.07 -19.94 -3.99
N VAL A 114 -1.25 -20.21 -4.57
CA VAL A 114 -2.10 -21.38 -4.27
C VAL A 114 -1.43 -22.71 -4.67
N SER A 115 -0.30 -22.66 -5.41
CA SER A 115 0.36 -23.83 -5.96
C SER A 115 1.60 -24.26 -5.16
N MET A 116 1.45 -24.82 -3.97
CA MET A 116 2.55 -25.57 -3.34
C MET A 116 1.99 -26.71 -2.49
N ASN A 117 2.05 -27.94 -3.02
CA ASN A 117 1.54 -29.19 -2.44
C ASN A 117 2.18 -29.62 -1.09
N SER A 118 2.89 -28.74 -0.38
CA SER A 118 3.48 -29.06 0.92
C SER A 118 3.30 -27.94 1.94
N GLN A 119 2.73 -28.30 3.09
CA GLN A 119 2.52 -27.40 4.24
C GLN A 119 3.82 -26.69 4.66
N ARG A 120 4.96 -27.39 4.58
CA ARG A 120 6.29 -26.87 4.93
C ARG A 120 6.75 -25.71 4.03
N SER A 121 6.44 -25.76 2.73
CA SER A 121 6.73 -24.65 1.82
C SER A 121 5.80 -23.46 2.05
N GLU A 122 4.60 -23.71 2.57
CA GLU A 122 3.65 -22.67 2.91
C GLU A 122 4.13 -21.82 4.10
N ASP A 123 4.57 -22.48 5.16
CA ASP A 123 5.07 -21.82 6.37
C ASP A 123 6.38 -21.04 6.09
N GLN A 124 7.20 -21.52 5.17
CA GLN A 124 8.44 -20.84 4.79
C GLN A 124 8.18 -19.51 4.05
N TRP A 125 7.21 -19.44 3.14
CA TRP A 125 6.90 -18.17 2.49
C TRP A 125 6.21 -17.20 3.47
N ARG A 126 5.32 -17.71 4.34
CA ARG A 126 4.61 -16.91 5.35
C ARG A 126 5.59 -16.24 6.30
N SER A 127 6.55 -17.00 6.83
CA SER A 127 7.59 -16.47 7.72
C SER A 127 8.48 -15.43 7.04
N LYS A 128 8.89 -15.64 5.78
CA LYS A 128 9.66 -14.65 5.01
C LYS A 128 8.89 -13.36 4.73
N LEU A 129 7.59 -13.46 4.44
CA LEU A 129 6.76 -12.28 4.23
C LEU A 129 6.55 -11.52 5.55
N LEU A 130 6.34 -12.24 6.65
CA LEU A 130 6.21 -11.63 7.98
C LEU A 130 7.49 -10.89 8.39
N THR A 131 8.66 -11.46 8.16
CA THR A 131 9.93 -10.78 8.43
C THR A 131 10.12 -9.55 7.54
N ALA A 132 9.73 -9.62 6.27
CA ALA A 132 9.75 -8.47 5.38
C ALA A 132 8.83 -7.33 5.86
N LEU A 133 7.61 -7.65 6.29
CA LEU A 133 6.65 -6.68 6.83
C LEU A 133 7.15 -6.06 8.15
N ALA A 134 7.76 -6.86 9.04
CA ALA A 134 8.36 -6.37 10.27
C ALA A 134 9.53 -5.40 10.01
N LEU A 135 10.41 -5.73 9.06
CA LEU A 135 11.49 -4.85 8.63
C LEU A 135 10.97 -3.53 8.05
N LEU A 136 9.93 -3.59 7.21
CA LEU A 136 9.28 -2.39 6.67
C LEU A 136 8.70 -1.51 7.78
N HIS A 137 8.05 -2.08 8.80
CA HIS A 137 7.55 -1.29 9.92
C HIS A 137 8.67 -0.56 10.67
N ILE A 138 9.81 -1.24 10.89
CA ILE A 138 10.97 -0.63 11.54
C ILE A 138 11.52 0.51 10.66
N THR A 139 11.69 0.27 9.36
CA THR A 139 12.20 1.28 8.42
C THR A 139 11.29 2.51 8.33
N ASP A 140 9.97 2.32 8.25
CA ASP A 140 9.00 3.41 8.17
C ASP A 140 8.94 4.23 9.47
N LEU A 141 8.98 3.58 10.63
CA LEU A 141 9.03 4.28 11.92
C LEU A 141 10.31 5.11 12.07
N LEU A 142 11.45 4.58 11.61
CA LEU A 142 12.70 5.34 11.55
C LEU A 142 12.59 6.53 10.59
N TRP A 143 11.96 6.34 9.43
CA TRP A 143 11.70 7.42 8.47
C TRP A 143 10.89 8.54 9.10
N VAL A 144 9.73 8.21 9.70
CA VAL A 144 8.87 9.18 10.38
C VAL A 144 9.63 9.91 11.49
N LYS A 145 10.42 9.19 12.29
CA LYS A 145 11.22 9.81 13.37
C LYS A 145 12.27 10.79 12.83
N VAL A 146 13.00 10.42 11.77
CA VAL A 146 14.04 11.26 11.16
C VAL A 146 13.42 12.53 10.58
N TYR A 147 12.35 12.40 9.80
CA TYR A 147 11.71 13.56 9.18
C TYR A 147 10.98 14.43 10.18
N PHE A 148 10.37 13.86 11.22
CA PHE A 148 9.80 14.65 12.32
C PHE A 148 10.87 15.52 12.99
N ARG A 149 12.04 14.96 13.30
CA ARG A 149 13.17 15.72 13.85
C ARG A 149 13.64 16.79 12.87
N GLN A 150 13.73 16.48 11.57
CA GLN A 150 14.17 17.42 10.55
C GLN A 150 13.20 18.61 10.43
N ILE A 151 11.89 18.37 10.43
CA ILE A 151 10.86 19.42 10.36
C ILE A 151 10.93 20.35 11.58
N MET A 152 11.21 19.80 12.77
CA MET A 152 11.31 20.59 14.00
C MET A 152 12.54 21.49 14.05
N VAL A 153 13.65 21.08 13.43
CA VAL A 153 14.87 21.88 13.38
C VAL A 153 14.79 22.90 12.26
N ASP A 154 14.54 22.45 11.02
CA ASP A 154 14.49 23.30 9.83
C ASP A 154 13.31 22.88 8.92
N PRO A 155 12.15 23.54 9.03
CA PRO A 155 10.97 23.20 8.25
C PRO A 155 11.15 23.59 6.78
N ASN A 156 11.46 22.60 5.95
CA ASN A 156 11.51 22.74 4.50
C ASN A 156 10.29 22.09 3.85
N ILE A 157 9.71 22.74 2.83
CA ILE A 157 8.55 22.21 2.08
C ILE A 157 8.76 20.76 1.62
N LEU A 158 9.98 20.46 1.19
CA LEU A 158 10.36 19.15 0.71
C LEU A 158 10.36 18.09 1.82
N SER A 159 10.94 18.42 2.98
CA SER A 159 10.94 17.54 4.15
C SER A 159 9.51 17.25 4.61
N ILE A 160 8.62 18.25 4.51
CA ILE A 160 7.19 18.09 4.79
C ILE A 160 6.55 17.12 3.79
N ILE A 161 6.75 17.31 2.49
CA ILE A 161 6.21 16.41 1.45
C ILE A 161 6.69 14.96 1.66
N LEU A 162 7.99 14.75 1.86
CA LEU A 162 8.58 13.42 2.09
C LEU A 162 8.11 12.78 3.40
N ALA A 163 7.86 13.58 4.45
CA ALA A 163 7.30 13.09 5.70
C ALA A 163 5.87 12.59 5.54
N PHE A 164 5.02 13.35 4.84
CA PHE A 164 3.64 12.97 4.57
C PHE A 164 3.54 11.74 3.67
N GLU A 165 4.37 11.67 2.62
CA GLU A 165 4.42 10.49 1.76
C GLU A 165 4.82 9.23 2.56
N GLY A 166 5.78 9.36 3.48
CA GLY A 166 6.15 8.30 4.42
C GLY A 166 5.01 7.92 5.38
N ALA A 167 4.27 8.89 5.91
CA ALA A 167 3.13 8.61 6.81
C ALA A 167 1.98 7.87 6.09
N ILE A 168 1.70 8.23 4.84
CA ILE A 168 0.70 7.54 4.00
C ILE A 168 1.17 6.12 3.67
N LEU A 169 2.46 5.95 3.37
CA LEU A 169 3.05 4.64 3.10
C LEU A 169 2.94 3.74 4.35
N TYR A 170 3.27 4.27 5.52
CA TYR A 170 3.15 3.56 6.79
C TYR A 170 1.71 3.17 7.12
N ASN A 171 0.74 4.06 6.90
CA ASN A 171 -0.68 3.71 7.06
C ASN A 171 -1.08 2.55 6.12
N SER A 172 -0.61 2.56 4.87
CA SER A 172 -0.85 1.48 3.92
C SER A 172 -0.21 0.17 4.39
N LEU A 173 0.97 0.22 5.01
CA LEU A 173 1.63 -0.94 5.61
C LEU A 173 0.82 -1.52 6.78
N ILE A 174 0.24 -0.68 7.65
CA ILE A 174 -0.65 -1.13 8.74
C ILE A 174 -1.87 -1.85 8.17
N ILE A 175 -2.46 -1.35 7.08
CA ILE A 175 -3.60 -2.02 6.43
C ILE A 175 -3.18 -3.38 5.86
N MET A 176 -2.05 -3.44 5.15
CA MET A 176 -1.54 -4.68 4.56
C MET A 176 -1.21 -5.73 5.64
N THR A 177 -0.56 -5.32 6.73
CA THR A 177 -0.26 -6.23 7.85
C THR A 177 -1.50 -6.69 8.58
N ALA A 178 -2.46 -5.81 8.85
CA ALA A 178 -3.74 -6.20 9.45
C ALA A 178 -4.47 -7.24 8.58
N ASN A 179 -4.58 -7.02 7.27
CA ASN A 179 -5.19 -7.97 6.35
C ASN A 179 -4.45 -9.31 6.36
N PHE A 180 -3.12 -9.29 6.25
CA PHE A 180 -2.30 -10.50 6.27
C PHE A 180 -2.48 -11.29 7.57
N THR A 181 -2.48 -10.64 8.73
CA THR A 181 -2.71 -11.33 10.01
C THR A 181 -4.11 -11.95 10.10
N LEU A 182 -5.13 -11.28 9.56
CA LEU A 182 -6.49 -11.83 9.50
C LEU A 182 -6.59 -13.00 8.53
N ASP A 183 -5.92 -12.95 7.38
CA ASP A 183 -5.80 -14.07 6.44
C ASP A 183 -5.15 -15.29 7.09
N MET A 184 -4.09 -15.08 7.88
CA MET A 184 -3.43 -16.16 8.62
C MET A 184 -4.35 -16.80 9.66
N ILE A 185 -5.14 -16.01 10.38
CA ILE A 185 -6.08 -16.51 11.39
C ILE A 185 -7.26 -17.22 10.72
N GLU A 186 -7.79 -16.68 9.61
CA GLU A 186 -8.91 -17.29 8.86
C GLU A 186 -8.52 -18.64 8.23
N GLY A 187 -7.24 -18.83 7.90
CA GLY A 187 -6.70 -20.10 7.42
C GLY A 187 -6.54 -21.20 8.49
N THR A 188 -6.74 -20.89 9.77
CA THR A 188 -6.77 -21.90 10.84
C THR A 188 -8.16 -22.49 10.99
N ASP A 189 -8.27 -23.75 11.44
CA ASP A 189 -9.56 -24.42 11.67
C ASP A 189 -10.33 -23.76 12.83
N GLY A 190 -11.07 -22.71 12.51
CA GLY A 190 -11.98 -22.02 13.42
C GLY A 190 -13.45 -22.34 13.14
N SER A 191 -14.29 -22.19 14.16
CA SER A 191 -15.75 -22.35 14.05
C SER A 191 -16.34 -21.38 13.01
N SER A 192 -17.50 -21.73 12.45
CA SER A 192 -18.21 -20.88 11.47
C SER A 192 -18.53 -19.48 12.03
N ASP A 193 -18.84 -19.40 13.33
CA ASP A 193 -19.08 -18.14 14.02
C ASP A 193 -17.80 -17.28 14.12
N GLN A 194 -16.66 -17.89 14.47
CA GLN A 194 -15.37 -17.20 14.52
C GLN A 194 -14.97 -16.63 13.15
N ARG A 195 -15.19 -17.38 12.05
CA ARG A 195 -14.92 -16.89 10.68
C ARG A 195 -15.81 -15.69 10.32
N THR A 196 -17.07 -15.70 10.75
CA THR A 196 -18.00 -14.59 10.56
C THR A 196 -17.55 -13.33 11.31
N LEU A 197 -17.09 -13.49 12.56
CA LEU A 197 -16.55 -12.40 13.36
C LEU A 197 -15.28 -11.81 12.73
N LEU A 198 -14.33 -12.65 12.29
CA LEU A 198 -13.10 -12.22 11.65
C LEU A 198 -13.36 -11.41 10.37
N ARG A 199 -14.32 -11.83 9.54
CA ARG A 199 -14.72 -11.07 8.34
C ARG A 199 -15.32 -9.71 8.70
N ARG A 200 -16.16 -9.63 9.73
CA ARG A 200 -16.69 -8.35 10.23
C ARG A 200 -15.57 -7.45 10.74
N CYS A 201 -14.64 -7.99 11.54
CA CYS A 201 -13.46 -7.27 12.02
C CYS A 201 -12.60 -6.76 10.86
N ARG A 202 -12.37 -7.58 9.81
CA ARG A 202 -11.65 -7.16 8.60
C ARG A 202 -12.29 -5.95 7.95
N THR A 203 -13.60 -5.97 7.70
CA THR A 203 -14.30 -4.82 7.09
C THR A 203 -14.20 -3.58 7.99
N TYR A 204 -14.33 -3.73 9.31
CA TYR A 204 -14.25 -2.60 10.24
C TYR A 204 -12.85 -1.99 10.30
N ILE A 205 -11.81 -2.82 10.51
CA ILE A 205 -10.41 -2.38 10.61
C ILE A 205 -9.96 -1.72 9.31
N THR A 206 -10.23 -2.34 8.16
CA THR A 206 -9.83 -1.78 6.85
C THR A 206 -10.56 -0.46 6.54
N THR A 207 -11.80 -0.31 6.99
CA THR A 207 -12.54 0.95 6.82
C THR A 207 -12.00 2.02 7.76
N ALA A 208 -11.79 1.71 9.03
CA ALA A 208 -11.24 2.64 10.02
C ALA A 208 -9.85 3.15 9.61
N LEU A 209 -8.94 2.25 9.22
CA LEU A 209 -7.61 2.63 8.74
C LEU A 209 -7.67 3.41 7.41
N GLY A 210 -8.63 3.11 6.54
CA GLY A 210 -8.90 3.87 5.32
C GLY A 210 -9.40 5.30 5.60
N LEU A 211 -10.19 5.50 6.66
CA LEU A 211 -10.60 6.83 7.13
C LEU A 211 -9.41 7.60 7.71
N VAL A 212 -8.51 6.94 8.43
CA VAL A 212 -7.25 7.55 8.88
C VAL A 212 -6.43 8.01 7.67
N ARG A 213 -6.30 7.18 6.62
CA ARG A 213 -5.61 7.55 5.38
C ARG A 213 -6.22 8.79 4.72
N LEU A 214 -7.55 8.84 4.61
CA LEU A 214 -8.27 9.99 4.09
C LEU A 214 -7.99 11.24 4.94
N GLY A 215 -8.03 11.10 6.27
CA GLY A 215 -7.69 12.18 7.20
C GLY A 215 -6.27 12.72 6.98
N LEU A 216 -5.29 11.84 6.76
CA LEU A 216 -3.92 12.24 6.44
C LEU A 216 -3.84 13.03 5.12
N TYR A 217 -4.50 12.57 4.06
CA TYR A 217 -4.55 13.29 2.78
C TYR A 217 -5.22 14.66 2.90
N LEU A 218 -6.31 14.77 3.66
CA LEU A 218 -7.01 16.04 3.89
C LEU A 218 -6.15 16.99 4.71
N ALA A 219 -5.55 16.53 5.82
CA ALA A 219 -4.67 17.34 6.66
C ALA A 219 -3.46 17.87 5.87
N PHE A 220 -2.86 17.02 5.05
CA PHE A 220 -1.75 17.41 4.19
C PHE A 220 -2.18 18.43 3.13
N SER A 221 -3.31 18.18 2.46
CA SER A 221 -3.86 19.10 1.45
C SER A 221 -4.19 20.46 2.05
N CYS A 222 -4.80 20.51 3.24
CA CYS A 222 -5.04 21.75 3.98
C CYS A 222 -3.72 22.47 4.30
N THR A 223 -2.72 21.75 4.81
CA THR A 223 -1.40 22.34 5.14
C THR A 223 -0.74 22.94 3.90
N LEU A 224 -0.76 22.25 2.75
CA LEU A 224 -0.17 22.78 1.53
C LEU A 224 -0.94 23.98 0.96
N LEU A 225 -2.26 23.99 1.06
CA LEU A 225 -3.09 25.11 0.63
C LEU A 225 -2.92 26.35 1.51
N THR A 226 -2.67 26.21 2.82
CA THR A 226 -2.48 27.34 3.72
C THR A 226 -1.09 27.96 3.63
N TYR A 227 -0.05 27.15 3.39
CA TYR A 227 1.34 27.60 3.45
C TYR A 227 2.04 27.73 2.08
N TYR A 228 1.53 27.06 1.05
CA TYR A 228 2.16 26.99 -0.28
C TYR A 228 1.13 27.19 -1.42
N CYS A 229 1.32 26.55 -2.57
CA CYS A 229 0.44 26.65 -3.74
C CYS A 229 -0.36 25.36 -3.98
N ILE A 230 -1.29 25.39 -4.95
CA ILE A 230 -2.20 24.29 -5.32
C ILE A 230 -1.44 22.96 -5.45
N PRO A 231 -1.76 21.96 -4.61
CA PRO A 231 -1.06 20.67 -4.59
C PRO A 231 -1.58 19.73 -5.69
N LEU A 232 -1.36 20.07 -6.96
CA LEU A 232 -1.82 19.27 -8.11
C LEU A 232 -1.35 17.80 -8.03
N HIS A 233 -0.15 17.56 -7.49
CA HIS A 233 0.43 16.24 -7.25
C HIS A 233 -0.40 15.36 -6.30
N ILE A 234 -1.12 15.95 -5.33
CA ILE A 234 -1.77 15.21 -4.22
C ILE A 234 -3.28 15.13 -4.40
N PHE A 235 -3.84 15.96 -5.27
CA PHE A 235 -5.29 16.06 -5.48
C PHE A 235 -5.90 14.75 -6.01
N ARG A 236 -5.21 14.06 -6.93
CA ARG A 236 -5.68 12.79 -7.51
C ARG A 236 -5.82 11.70 -6.45
N GLU A 237 -4.78 11.49 -5.64
CA GLU A 237 -4.75 10.45 -4.60
C GLU A 237 -5.75 10.76 -3.48
N SER A 238 -5.90 12.04 -3.13
CA SER A 238 -6.92 12.48 -2.16
C SER A 238 -8.34 12.19 -2.65
N TYR A 239 -8.65 12.51 -3.91
CA TYR A 239 -9.94 12.23 -4.53
C TYR A 239 -10.22 10.72 -4.61
N LEU A 240 -9.24 9.91 -5.03
CA LEU A 240 -9.40 8.46 -5.11
C LEU A 240 -9.62 7.84 -3.73
N SER A 241 -8.85 8.27 -2.72
CA SER A 241 -9.02 7.81 -1.34
C SER A 241 -10.40 8.18 -0.79
N LEU A 242 -10.89 9.40 -1.07
CA LEU A 242 -12.23 9.84 -0.67
C LEU A 242 -13.31 8.96 -1.31
N ARG A 243 -13.23 8.74 -2.63
CA ARG A 243 -14.20 7.92 -3.36
C ARG A 243 -14.27 6.50 -2.80
N VAL A 244 -13.14 5.86 -2.55
CA VAL A 244 -13.08 4.50 -1.98
C VAL A 244 -13.66 4.46 -0.56
N SER A 245 -13.31 5.44 0.29
CA SER A 245 -13.84 5.52 1.64
C SER A 245 -15.35 5.75 1.67
N ILE A 246 -15.89 6.64 0.81
CA ILE A 246 -17.34 6.85 0.68
C ILE A 246 -18.04 5.55 0.29
N THR A 247 -17.51 4.82 -0.68
CA THR A 247 -18.06 3.53 -1.09
C THR A 247 -18.07 2.56 0.08
N LYS A 248 -16.95 2.36 0.80
CA LYS A 248 -16.87 1.46 1.96
C LYS A 248 -17.82 1.85 3.09
N VAL A 249 -17.92 3.12 3.42
CA VAL A 249 -18.87 3.62 4.44
C VAL A 249 -20.31 3.36 4.00
N ARG A 250 -20.63 3.57 2.71
CA ARG A 250 -21.95 3.25 2.16
C ARG A 250 -22.25 1.75 2.29
N HIS A 251 -21.29 0.87 1.99
CA HIS A 251 -21.44 -0.57 2.21
C HIS A 251 -21.76 -0.91 3.68
N LEU A 252 -21.11 -0.26 4.65
CA LEU A 252 -21.38 -0.48 6.07
C LEU A 252 -22.77 -0.01 6.50
N ILE A 253 -23.18 1.20 6.07
CA ILE A 253 -24.51 1.74 6.36
C ILE A 253 -25.58 0.83 5.74
N TRP A 254 -25.36 0.41 4.49
CA TRP A 254 -26.30 -0.44 3.78
C TRP A 254 -26.40 -1.82 4.44
N ARG A 255 -25.28 -2.45 4.80
CA ARG A 255 -25.24 -3.74 5.53
C ARG A 255 -26.07 -3.68 6.82
N LYS A 256 -26.05 -2.57 7.55
CA LYS A 256 -26.84 -2.38 8.78
C LYS A 256 -28.34 -2.20 8.51
N ASN A 257 -28.70 -1.57 7.39
CA ASN A 257 -30.10 -1.44 6.99
C ASN A 257 -30.65 -2.76 6.43
N ALA A 258 -29.84 -3.48 5.68
CA ALA A 258 -30.15 -4.74 5.03
C ALA A 258 -30.28 -5.93 5.99
N SER A 259 -29.57 -5.90 7.12
CA SER A 259 -29.73 -6.91 8.16
C SER A 259 -31.14 -6.94 8.77
N ARG A 260 -32.01 -5.97 8.44
CA ARG A 260 -33.43 -5.98 8.80
C ARG A 260 -34.31 -6.73 7.80
N SER A 261 -33.84 -6.90 6.57
CA SER A 261 -34.60 -7.46 5.45
C SER A 261 -33.99 -8.77 4.93
N ILE A 262 -32.91 -9.22 5.55
CA ILE A 262 -32.14 -10.42 5.19
C ILE A 262 -31.90 -11.24 6.45
N GLU A 263 -32.10 -12.55 6.34
CA GLU A 263 -31.86 -13.50 7.42
C GLU A 263 -30.91 -14.62 6.97
N PRO A 264 -30.09 -15.18 7.89
CA PRO A 264 -29.23 -16.30 7.57
C PRO A 264 -30.07 -17.53 7.19
N TYR A 265 -29.73 -18.16 6.07
CA TYR A 265 -30.39 -19.38 5.62
C TYR A 265 -29.52 -20.58 5.99
N ASN A 266 -29.90 -21.28 7.07
CA ASN A 266 -29.13 -22.37 7.67
C ASN A 266 -29.51 -23.77 7.16
N GLN A 267 -30.42 -23.88 6.18
CA GLN A 267 -30.80 -25.16 5.59
C GLN A 267 -29.85 -25.53 4.45
N ILE A 268 -29.51 -26.81 4.36
CA ILE A 268 -28.72 -27.36 3.27
C ILE A 268 -29.58 -27.26 2.00
N CYS A 269 -29.21 -26.34 1.10
CA CYS A 269 -29.78 -26.28 -0.24
C CYS A 269 -29.51 -27.61 -0.96
N LYS A 270 -30.44 -28.05 -1.79
CA LYS A 270 -30.19 -29.19 -2.70
C LYS A 270 -28.96 -28.86 -3.57
N ASP A 271 -28.17 -29.87 -3.93
CA ASP A 271 -26.92 -29.72 -4.70
C ASP A 271 -27.08 -28.94 -6.03
N ASP A 272 -28.31 -28.70 -6.49
CA ASP A 272 -28.64 -28.03 -7.75
C ASP A 272 -28.95 -26.52 -7.63
N GLU A 273 -29.00 -25.94 -6.43
CA GLU A 273 -29.27 -24.51 -6.30
C GLU A 273 -28.00 -23.69 -6.58
N ILE A 274 -28.09 -22.75 -7.54
CA ILE A 274 -26.97 -21.93 -8.01
C ILE A 274 -27.21 -20.47 -7.59
N CYS A 275 -26.19 -19.81 -7.05
CA CYS A 275 -26.24 -18.38 -6.78
C CYS A 275 -26.24 -17.60 -8.12
N ILE A 276 -27.31 -16.85 -8.40
CA ILE A 276 -27.47 -16.17 -9.70
C ILE A 276 -26.42 -15.06 -9.98
N ILE A 277 -25.67 -14.62 -8.96
CA ILE A 277 -24.62 -13.58 -9.11
C ILE A 277 -23.29 -14.21 -9.54
N CYS A 278 -22.74 -15.13 -8.75
CA CYS A 278 -21.44 -15.75 -9.04
C CYS A 278 -21.53 -17.01 -9.90
N ARG A 279 -22.74 -17.58 -10.06
CA ARG A 279 -23.01 -18.85 -10.76
C ARG A 279 -22.32 -20.07 -10.13
N GLU A 280 -21.95 -19.97 -8.85
CA GLU A 280 -21.45 -21.09 -8.05
C GLU A 280 -22.60 -21.75 -7.25
N THR A 281 -22.42 -23.01 -6.86
CA THR A 281 -23.43 -23.75 -6.09
C THR A 281 -23.62 -23.12 -4.70
N THR A 282 -24.87 -23.08 -4.24
CA THR A 282 -25.23 -22.56 -2.91
C THR A 282 -24.79 -23.49 -1.78
N THR A 283 -24.20 -24.65 -2.09
CA THR A 283 -23.55 -25.55 -1.13
C THR A 283 -22.23 -25.01 -0.57
N SER A 284 -21.61 -24.03 -1.24
CA SER A 284 -20.35 -23.41 -0.80
C SER A 284 -20.61 -22.09 -0.07
N GLY A 285 -20.34 -22.03 1.24
CA GLY A 285 -20.33 -20.78 2.02
C GLY A 285 -21.62 -20.43 2.75
N GLN A 286 -21.67 -19.23 3.33
CA GLN A 286 -22.83 -18.74 4.08
C GLN A 286 -23.91 -18.21 3.15
N LEU A 287 -25.13 -18.70 3.33
CA LEU A 287 -26.30 -18.31 2.57
C LEU A 287 -27.16 -17.32 3.34
N GLU A 288 -27.73 -16.39 2.58
CA GLU A 288 -28.66 -15.39 3.08
C GLU A 288 -29.94 -15.43 2.26
N ARG A 289 -31.08 -15.34 2.97
CA ARG A 289 -32.42 -15.28 2.40
C ARG A 289 -32.97 -13.87 2.54
N ILE A 290 -33.50 -13.33 1.45
CA ILE A 290 -34.25 -12.07 1.49
C ILE A 290 -35.64 -12.35 2.06
N ILE A 291 -36.03 -11.68 3.14
CA ILE A 291 -37.27 -11.97 3.90
C ILE A 291 -38.53 -11.75 3.05
N LYS A 292 -38.57 -10.68 2.23
CA LYS A 292 -39.76 -10.32 1.44
C LYS A 292 -40.05 -11.30 0.30
N CYS A 293 -39.02 -11.69 -0.46
CA CYS A 293 -39.19 -12.47 -1.69
C CYS A 293 -38.66 -13.92 -1.60
N GLY A 294 -38.02 -14.30 -0.50
CA GLY A 294 -37.57 -15.68 -0.24
C GLY A 294 -36.34 -16.16 -1.02
N HIS A 295 -35.81 -15.39 -1.97
CA HIS A 295 -34.63 -15.77 -2.76
C HIS A 295 -33.36 -15.90 -1.90
N ILE A 296 -32.59 -16.95 -2.16
CA ILE A 296 -31.40 -17.36 -1.41
C ILE A 296 -30.14 -17.17 -2.26
N MET A 297 -29.09 -16.59 -1.68
CA MET A 297 -27.84 -16.29 -2.35
C MET A 297 -26.66 -16.39 -1.38
N HIS A 298 -25.42 -16.42 -1.89
CA HIS A 298 -24.25 -16.24 -1.02
C HIS A 298 -24.27 -14.86 -0.37
N ALA A 299 -24.02 -14.81 0.93
CA ALA A 299 -23.99 -13.57 1.70
C ALA A 299 -23.09 -12.50 1.05
N ALA A 300 -21.87 -12.87 0.66
CA ALA A 300 -20.92 -11.95 0.02
C ALA A 300 -21.48 -11.36 -1.29
N CYS A 301 -22.02 -12.21 -2.16
CA CYS A 301 -22.60 -11.78 -3.42
C CYS A 301 -23.83 -10.88 -3.21
N LEU A 302 -24.70 -11.24 -2.26
CA LEU A 302 -25.89 -10.47 -1.94
C LEU A 302 -25.53 -9.07 -1.42
N TYR A 303 -24.56 -8.95 -0.49
CA TYR A 303 -24.10 -7.64 -0.01
C TYR A 303 -23.42 -6.80 -1.10
N ASP A 304 -22.63 -7.42 -2.00
CA ASP A 304 -21.96 -6.72 -3.09
C ASP A 304 -22.95 -6.18 -4.13
N TRP A 305 -23.96 -6.98 -4.48
CA TRP A 305 -25.05 -6.57 -5.37
C TRP A 305 -25.87 -5.45 -4.75
N LEU A 306 -26.22 -5.60 -3.48
CA LEU A 306 -27.14 -4.69 -2.84
C LEU A 306 -26.53 -3.34 -2.45
N ALA A 307 -25.20 -3.26 -2.43
CA ALA A 307 -24.50 -2.00 -2.37
C ALA A 307 -24.68 -1.12 -3.62
N GLN A 308 -25.08 -1.73 -4.75
CA GLN A 308 -25.29 -1.05 -6.03
C GLN A 308 -26.78 -0.88 -6.34
N SER A 309 -27.64 -1.81 -5.92
CA SER A 309 -29.08 -1.76 -6.18
C SER A 309 -29.89 -2.22 -4.97
N SER A 310 -31.02 -1.60 -4.66
CA SER A 310 -31.88 -2.01 -3.52
C SER A 310 -32.95 -3.05 -3.91
N THR A 311 -32.70 -3.82 -4.97
CA THR A 311 -33.68 -4.75 -5.55
C THR A 311 -33.14 -6.16 -5.58
N CYS A 312 -34.02 -7.14 -5.37
CA CYS A 312 -33.67 -8.55 -5.49
C CYS A 312 -33.16 -8.84 -6.92
N PRO A 313 -31.98 -9.46 -7.09
CA PRO A 313 -31.46 -9.78 -8.42
C PRO A 313 -32.30 -10.82 -9.16
N THR A 314 -33.12 -11.62 -8.46
CA THR A 314 -34.00 -12.62 -9.07
C THR A 314 -35.35 -12.04 -9.50
N CYS A 315 -36.10 -11.42 -8.57
CA CYS A 315 -37.46 -10.92 -8.85
C CYS A 315 -37.57 -9.39 -9.04
N ARG A 316 -36.48 -8.64 -8.83
CA ARG A 316 -36.42 -7.17 -8.89
C ARG A 316 -37.32 -6.44 -7.88
N GLU A 317 -37.91 -7.16 -6.93
CA GLU A 317 -38.68 -6.57 -5.85
C GLU A 317 -37.77 -5.74 -4.92
N VAL A 318 -38.29 -4.63 -4.40
CA VAL A 318 -37.55 -3.72 -3.52
C VAL A 318 -37.44 -4.31 -2.11
N ILE A 319 -36.19 -4.48 -1.67
CA ILE A 319 -35.81 -5.13 -0.40
C ILE A 319 -36.01 -4.18 0.77
#